data_AF-A0A238HGR0-F1
#
_entry.id   AF-A0A238HGR0-F1
#
_cell.length_a   1.000
_cell.length_b   1.000
_cell.length_c   1.000
_cell.angle_alpha   90.00
_cell.angle_beta   90.00
_cell.angle_gamma   90.00
#
_symmetry.space_group_name_H-M   'P 1'
#
loop_
_entity.id
_entity.type
_entity.pdbx_description
1 polymer ?
#
loop_
_entity_poly.entity_id
_entity_poly.type
_entity_poly.pdbx_seq_one_letter_code
_entity_poly.pdbx_strand_id
1 'polypeptide(L)'
;MLEHGSLKVAKDEIEKLGFNREDFDSPKPEKLIQVLLEINTNESDIILDYHLGSGTTAAVAHKMNRQYIGIEQMDYIETLAVERLKKVIDGEKGGISKAVNWQGGGEFVYAELAPFNETAKQQILACENSDDIKTLFEDLCERYFLKYNVSVNEFSQIINELEFQSLPLDEQKQMVLEMLDLNQMYVSYSEMNDAQFSGCLNDEDKALNRQFYQDGEKE
;
A
#
# COMPACT_ATOMS: atom_id res chain seq x y z
N MET A 1 -29.85 -12.44 16.20
CA MET A 1 -28.85 -12.63 15.12
C MET A 1 -28.52 -11.24 14.64
N LEU A 2 -27.26 -10.80 14.64
CA LEU A 2 -26.92 -9.43 14.22
C LEU A 2 -27.33 -9.25 12.75
N GLU A 3 -28.28 -8.35 12.48
CA GLU A 3 -28.86 -8.09 11.14
C GLU A 3 -27.86 -7.49 10.14
N HIS A 4 -26.62 -7.24 10.57
CA HIS A 4 -25.62 -6.49 9.82
C HIS A 4 -24.61 -7.37 9.08
N GLY A 5 -24.81 -8.70 9.06
CA GLY A 5 -24.00 -9.65 8.31
C GLY A 5 -23.12 -10.56 9.17
N SER A 6 -22.35 -11.43 8.51
CA SER A 6 -21.40 -12.36 9.15
C SER A 6 -20.19 -12.58 8.25
N LEU A 7 -19.10 -13.13 8.80
CA LEU A 7 -17.93 -13.52 8.02
C LEU A 7 -18.28 -14.50 6.89
N LYS A 8 -19.23 -15.43 7.14
CA LYS A 8 -19.72 -16.34 6.11
C LYS A 8 -20.31 -15.58 4.93
N VAL A 9 -21.18 -14.60 5.20
CA VAL A 9 -21.80 -13.76 4.17
C VAL A 9 -20.73 -12.98 3.40
N ALA A 10 -19.75 -12.41 4.09
CA ALA A 10 -18.66 -11.67 3.45
C ALA A 10 -17.83 -12.56 2.52
N LYS A 11 -17.49 -13.79 2.95
CA LYS A 11 -16.81 -14.77 2.11
C LYS A 11 -17.68 -15.20 0.90
N ASP A 12 -18.98 -15.37 1.09
CA ASP A 12 -19.92 -15.67 0.00
C ASP A 12 -20.03 -14.50 -1.01
N GLU A 13 -19.87 -13.24 -0.57
CA GLU A 13 -19.83 -12.05 -1.44
C GLU A 13 -18.58 -12.05 -2.33
N ILE A 14 -17.41 -12.36 -1.77
CA ILE A 14 -16.15 -12.49 -2.52
C ILE A 14 -16.25 -13.61 -3.58
N GLU A 15 -16.76 -14.78 -3.19
CA GLU A 15 -16.93 -15.92 -4.10
C GLU A 15 -17.88 -15.60 -5.26
N LYS A 16 -18.98 -14.87 -5.01
CA LYS A 16 -19.92 -14.43 -6.06
C LYS A 16 -19.32 -13.46 -7.07
N LEU A 17 -18.26 -12.75 -6.71
CA LEU A 17 -17.52 -11.89 -7.63
C LEU A 17 -16.55 -12.68 -8.52
N GLY A 18 -16.41 -13.99 -8.29
CA GLY A 18 -15.55 -14.88 -9.04
C GLY A 18 -14.14 -15.03 -8.48
N PHE A 19 -13.90 -14.56 -7.25
CA PHE A 19 -12.65 -14.80 -6.52
C PHE A 19 -12.71 -16.13 -5.77
N ASN A 20 -11.56 -16.68 -5.40
CA ASN A 20 -11.53 -17.81 -4.48
C ASN A 20 -11.88 -17.31 -3.07
N ARG A 21 -12.71 -18.09 -2.37
CA ARG A 21 -13.14 -17.82 -1.00
C ARG A 21 -11.96 -17.66 -0.03
N GLU A 22 -10.85 -18.30 -0.33
CA GLU A 22 -9.63 -18.27 0.48
C GLU A 22 -8.61 -17.21 0.01
N ASP A 23 -8.93 -16.40 -1.01
CA ASP A 23 -8.09 -15.26 -1.42
C ASP A 23 -8.05 -14.16 -0.33
N PHE A 24 -9.02 -14.17 0.59
CA PHE A 24 -9.04 -13.25 1.73
C PHE A 24 -9.71 -13.86 2.96
N ASP A 25 -8.98 -13.92 4.08
CA ASP A 25 -9.42 -14.65 5.27
C ASP A 25 -10.61 -14.01 5.99
N SER A 26 -10.62 -12.69 6.11
CA SER A 26 -11.55 -11.98 7.00
C SER A 26 -12.23 -10.74 6.37
N PRO A 27 -12.89 -10.90 5.21
CA PRO A 27 -13.56 -9.78 4.55
C PRO A 27 -14.70 -9.27 5.43
N LYS A 28 -14.95 -7.96 5.37
CA LYS A 28 -16.13 -7.36 6.02
C LYS A 28 -17.34 -7.49 5.10
N PRO A 29 -18.54 -7.83 5.62
CA PRO A 29 -19.74 -7.92 4.81
C PRO A 29 -20.20 -6.52 4.36
N GLU A 30 -20.62 -6.37 3.10
CA GLU A 30 -21.02 -5.06 2.56
C GLU A 30 -22.17 -4.43 3.36
N LYS A 31 -23.09 -5.24 3.89
CA LYS A 31 -24.23 -4.73 4.66
C LYS A 31 -23.81 -4.00 5.93
N LEU A 32 -22.73 -4.42 6.58
CA LEU A 32 -22.20 -3.74 7.76
C LEU A 32 -21.70 -2.35 7.38
N ILE A 33 -20.89 -2.27 6.32
CA ILE A 33 -20.33 -1.01 5.85
C ILE A 33 -21.43 -0.08 5.38
N GLN A 34 -22.45 -0.59 4.67
CA GLN A 34 -23.61 0.21 4.25
C GLN A 34 -24.24 0.94 5.43
N VAL A 35 -24.55 0.21 6.50
CA VAL A 35 -25.17 0.80 7.70
C VAL A 35 -24.26 1.86 8.32
N LEU A 36 -22.95 1.61 8.40
CA LEU A 36 -21.99 2.59 8.93
C LEU A 36 -21.93 3.86 8.07
N LEU A 37 -21.97 3.75 6.75
CA LEU A 37 -21.98 4.93 5.88
C LEU A 37 -23.31 5.67 5.93
N GLU A 38 -24.45 4.97 5.97
CA GLU A 38 -25.78 5.58 6.05
C GLU A 38 -25.97 6.44 7.31
N ILE A 39 -25.42 6.02 8.45
CA ILE A 39 -25.61 6.75 9.72
C ILE A 39 -24.61 7.90 9.93
N ASN A 40 -23.44 7.87 9.26
CA ASN A 40 -22.35 8.81 9.52
C ASN A 40 -22.08 9.80 8.38
N THR A 41 -22.58 9.55 7.16
CA THR A 41 -22.15 10.28 5.95
C THR A 41 -23.30 10.48 4.96
N ASN A 42 -23.16 11.49 4.12
CA ASN A 42 -24.07 11.79 3.02
C ASN A 42 -23.46 11.36 1.68
N GLU A 43 -24.25 11.40 0.61
CA GLU A 43 -23.72 11.28 -0.75
C GLU A 43 -22.68 12.39 -1.01
N SER A 44 -21.71 12.09 -1.87
CA SER A 44 -20.55 12.93 -2.20
C SER A 44 -19.54 13.17 -1.07
N ASP A 45 -19.78 12.71 0.17
CA ASP A 45 -18.74 12.71 1.21
C ASP A 45 -17.56 11.81 0.82
N ILE A 46 -16.38 12.10 1.36
CA ILE A 46 -15.15 11.32 1.15
C ILE A 46 -14.98 10.32 2.28
N ILE A 47 -14.86 9.03 1.92
CA ILE A 47 -14.60 7.94 2.85
C ILE A 47 -13.12 7.55 2.78
N LEU A 48 -12.41 7.62 3.90
CA LEU A 48 -11.05 7.11 4.01
C LEU A 48 -11.05 5.72 4.65
N ASP A 49 -10.45 4.75 3.98
CA ASP A 49 -10.10 3.45 4.54
C ASP A 49 -8.63 3.15 4.28
N TYR A 50 -7.81 3.24 5.33
CA TYR A 50 -6.37 2.99 5.24
C TYR A 50 -5.97 1.55 5.59
N HIS A 51 -6.95 0.65 5.71
CA HIS A 51 -6.78 -0.80 5.81
C HIS A 51 -7.77 -1.48 4.85
N LEU A 52 -7.71 -1.09 3.58
CA LEU A 52 -8.75 -1.36 2.58
C LEU A 52 -9.03 -2.86 2.41
N GLY A 53 -8.01 -3.72 2.56
CA GLY A 53 -8.09 -5.16 2.43
C GLY A 53 -8.73 -5.57 1.11
N SER A 54 -9.76 -6.42 1.19
CA SER A 54 -10.56 -6.86 0.03
C SER A 54 -11.39 -5.76 -0.67
N GLY A 55 -11.25 -4.48 -0.31
CA GLY A 55 -11.93 -3.37 -0.98
C GLY A 55 -13.39 -3.16 -0.60
N THR A 56 -13.90 -3.78 0.47
CA THR A 56 -15.33 -3.68 0.85
C THR A 56 -15.76 -2.22 1.07
N THR A 57 -14.96 -1.41 1.77
CA THR A 57 -15.33 -0.02 2.07
C THR A 57 -15.45 0.83 0.80
N ALA A 58 -14.45 0.75 -0.08
CA ALA A 58 -14.48 1.42 -1.37
C ALA A 58 -15.64 0.95 -2.24
N ALA A 59 -15.89 -0.38 -2.32
CA ALA A 59 -17.00 -0.93 -3.09
C ALA A 59 -18.36 -0.40 -2.64
N VAL A 60 -18.58 -0.33 -1.32
CA VAL A 60 -19.85 0.16 -0.75
C VAL A 60 -19.98 1.68 -0.90
N ALA A 61 -18.91 2.44 -0.62
CA ALA A 61 -18.90 3.89 -0.83
C ALA A 61 -19.22 4.25 -2.28
N HIS A 62 -18.59 3.56 -3.24
CA HIS A 62 -18.80 3.73 -4.67
C HIS A 62 -20.26 3.49 -5.06
N LYS A 63 -20.83 2.35 -4.66
CA LYS A 63 -22.24 1.99 -4.97
C LYS A 63 -23.25 2.96 -4.37
N MET A 64 -22.87 3.67 -3.31
CA MET A 64 -23.70 4.62 -2.58
C MET A 64 -23.35 6.08 -2.93
N ASN A 65 -22.72 6.34 -4.08
CA ASN A 65 -22.41 7.68 -4.57
C ASN A 65 -21.58 8.54 -3.60
N ARG A 66 -20.59 7.94 -2.94
CA ARG A 66 -19.59 8.63 -2.12
C ARG A 66 -18.23 8.57 -2.81
N GLN A 67 -17.40 9.57 -2.56
CA GLN A 67 -15.99 9.51 -2.93
C GLN A 67 -15.23 8.65 -1.90
N TYR A 68 -14.09 8.09 -2.28
CA TYR A 68 -13.29 7.30 -1.35
C TYR A 68 -11.80 7.38 -1.65
N ILE A 69 -11.02 7.21 -0.60
CA ILE A 69 -9.58 7.00 -0.63
C ILE A 69 -9.32 5.69 0.09
N GLY A 70 -8.80 4.71 -0.64
CA GLY A 70 -8.40 3.42 -0.11
C GLY A 70 -6.88 3.29 -0.08
N ILE A 71 -6.32 2.84 1.04
CA ILE A 71 -4.88 2.53 1.16
C ILE A 71 -4.75 1.08 1.63
N GLU A 72 -3.87 0.34 0.96
CA GLU A 72 -3.52 -1.04 1.28
C GLU A 72 -2.04 -1.25 0.99
N GLN A 73 -1.37 -2.01 1.85
CA GLN A 73 0.07 -2.28 1.79
C GLN A 73 0.39 -3.70 1.30
N MET A 74 -0.58 -4.60 1.34
CA MET A 74 -0.35 -6.01 1.02
C MET A 74 -0.42 -6.31 -0.49
N ASP A 75 0.32 -7.32 -0.91
CA ASP A 75 0.54 -7.69 -2.32
C ASP A 75 -0.72 -8.15 -3.09
N TYR A 76 -1.83 -8.42 -2.38
CA TYR A 76 -3.10 -8.83 -2.99
C TYR A 76 -3.92 -7.66 -3.55
N ILE A 77 -3.47 -6.42 -3.39
CA ILE A 77 -4.23 -5.22 -3.79
C ILE A 77 -4.66 -5.27 -5.27
N GLU A 78 -3.74 -5.62 -6.17
CA GLU A 78 -4.00 -5.67 -7.61
C GLU A 78 -4.91 -6.82 -7.99
N THR A 79 -4.77 -7.98 -7.35
CA THR A 79 -5.50 -9.21 -7.71
C THR A 79 -6.88 -9.28 -7.08
N LEU A 80 -7.12 -8.54 -5.99
CA LEU A 80 -8.36 -8.60 -5.24
C LEU A 80 -9.09 -7.24 -5.18
N ALA A 81 -8.49 -6.21 -4.58
CA ALA A 81 -9.17 -4.94 -4.34
C ALA A 81 -9.44 -4.19 -5.65
N VAL A 82 -8.43 -4.08 -6.50
CA VAL A 82 -8.52 -3.44 -7.83
C VAL A 82 -9.50 -4.20 -8.72
N GLU A 83 -9.39 -5.52 -8.81
CA GLU A 83 -10.32 -6.34 -9.60
C GLU A 83 -11.75 -6.28 -9.07
N ARG A 84 -11.94 -6.21 -7.75
CA ARG A 84 -13.26 -5.99 -7.16
C ARG A 84 -13.84 -4.64 -7.60
N LEU A 85 -13.07 -3.56 -7.52
CA LEU A 85 -13.54 -2.22 -7.89
C LEU A 85 -13.85 -2.13 -9.39
N LYS A 86 -13.07 -2.79 -10.26
CA LYS A 86 -13.41 -2.94 -11.68
C LYS A 86 -14.78 -3.59 -11.86
N LYS A 87 -15.07 -4.70 -11.16
CA LYS A 87 -16.39 -5.35 -11.20
C LYS A 87 -17.51 -4.46 -10.67
N VAL A 88 -17.24 -3.62 -9.66
CA VAL A 88 -18.19 -2.62 -9.16
C VAL A 88 -18.51 -1.61 -10.26
N ILE A 89 -17.51 -1.05 -10.93
CA ILE A 89 -17.69 -0.14 -12.07
C ILE A 89 -18.48 -0.83 -13.20
N ASP A 90 -18.20 -2.10 -13.47
CA ASP A 90 -18.93 -2.90 -14.48
C ASP A 90 -20.38 -3.23 -14.07
N GLY A 91 -20.82 -2.82 -12.88
CA GLY A 91 -22.22 -2.91 -12.45
C GLY A 91 -22.64 -4.29 -11.93
N GLU A 92 -21.71 -5.01 -11.29
CA GLU A 92 -21.96 -6.29 -10.62
C GLU A 92 -23.17 -6.24 -9.66
N LYS A 93 -23.78 -7.41 -9.38
CA LYS A 93 -25.09 -7.52 -8.69
C LYS A 93 -25.03 -8.18 -7.31
N GLY A 94 -23.84 -8.35 -6.74
CA GLY A 94 -23.55 -8.88 -5.41
C GLY A 94 -23.74 -7.86 -4.28
N GLY A 95 -23.55 -8.32 -3.04
CA GLY A 95 -23.64 -7.50 -1.83
C GLY A 95 -24.86 -6.57 -1.79
N ILE A 96 -24.63 -5.27 -1.64
CA ILE A 96 -25.70 -4.27 -1.53
C ILE A 96 -26.24 -3.75 -2.86
N SER A 97 -25.70 -4.19 -4.00
CA SER A 97 -25.96 -3.61 -5.33
C SER A 97 -27.45 -3.57 -5.66
N LYS A 98 -28.22 -4.61 -5.30
CA LYS A 98 -29.68 -4.61 -5.48
C LYS A 98 -30.41 -3.64 -4.56
N ALA A 99 -29.95 -3.51 -3.31
CA ALA A 99 -30.59 -2.66 -2.31
C ALA A 99 -30.47 -1.17 -2.65
N VAL A 100 -29.37 -0.78 -3.29
CA VAL A 100 -29.10 0.61 -3.71
C VAL A 100 -29.34 0.84 -5.21
N ASN A 101 -29.95 -0.14 -5.90
CA ASN A 101 -30.22 -0.08 -7.35
C ASN A 101 -28.97 0.23 -8.21
N TRP A 102 -27.81 -0.32 -7.84
CA TRP A 102 -26.54 -0.09 -8.52
C TRP A 102 -26.55 -0.63 -9.97
N GLN A 103 -26.13 0.23 -10.91
CA GLN A 103 -26.08 -0.09 -12.34
C GLN A 103 -24.67 -0.10 -12.94
N GLY A 104 -23.64 0.23 -12.15
CA GLY A 104 -22.28 0.45 -12.65
C GLY A 104 -22.03 1.91 -13.04
N GLY A 105 -20.83 2.17 -13.54
CA GLY A 105 -20.30 3.50 -13.83
C GLY A 105 -19.29 3.98 -12.80
N GLY A 106 -18.86 5.23 -12.94
CA GLY A 106 -17.79 5.81 -12.13
C GLY A 106 -16.41 5.37 -12.57
N GLU A 107 -15.40 5.83 -11.83
CA GLU A 107 -13.99 5.52 -12.06
C GLU A 107 -13.23 5.55 -10.73
N PHE A 108 -12.03 5.00 -10.73
CA PHE A 108 -11.05 5.21 -9.66
C PHE A 108 -9.66 5.35 -10.26
N VAL A 109 -8.80 6.06 -9.56
CA VAL A 109 -7.37 6.15 -9.88
C VAL A 109 -6.63 5.19 -8.95
N TYR A 110 -5.73 4.42 -9.52
CA TYR A 110 -4.77 3.61 -8.79
C TYR A 110 -3.39 4.25 -8.90
N ALA A 111 -2.70 4.39 -7.78
CA ALA A 111 -1.36 4.96 -7.71
C ALA A 111 -0.57 4.25 -6.62
N GLU A 112 0.75 4.20 -6.81
CA GLU A 112 1.71 3.63 -5.86
C GLU A 112 2.69 4.69 -5.39
N LEU A 113 3.27 4.47 -4.21
CA LEU A 113 4.37 5.29 -3.73
C LEU A 113 5.65 4.89 -4.47
N ALA A 114 6.34 5.86 -5.07
CA ALA A 114 7.63 5.60 -5.69
C ALA A 114 8.65 5.17 -4.63
N PRO A 115 9.23 3.96 -4.73
CA PRO A 115 10.07 3.41 -3.68
C PRO A 115 11.41 4.15 -3.61
N PHE A 116 11.89 4.34 -2.38
CA PHE A 116 13.26 4.78 -2.09
C PHE A 116 13.94 3.85 -1.09
N ASN A 117 13.83 4.06 0.23
CA ASN A 117 14.36 3.08 1.19
C ASN A 117 13.65 1.71 1.08
N GLU A 118 12.45 1.62 0.49
CA GLU A 118 11.87 0.32 0.14
C GLU A 118 12.77 -0.45 -0.85
N THR A 119 13.42 0.22 -1.80
CA THR A 119 14.42 -0.40 -2.68
C THR A 119 15.60 -0.95 -1.89
N ALA A 120 16.15 -0.19 -0.93
CA ALA A 120 17.20 -0.67 -0.04
C ALA A 120 16.77 -1.92 0.75
N LYS A 121 15.57 -1.90 1.32
CA LYS A 121 15.00 -3.04 2.03
C LYS A 121 14.92 -4.29 1.13
N GLN A 122 14.42 -4.16 -0.09
CA GLN A 122 14.35 -5.27 -1.03
C GLN A 122 15.75 -5.80 -1.40
N GLN A 123 16.72 -4.91 -1.57
CA GLN A 123 18.12 -5.30 -1.82
C GLN A 123 18.71 -6.08 -0.63
N ILE A 124 18.46 -5.65 0.62
CA ILE A 124 18.93 -6.36 1.82
C ILE A 124 18.28 -7.75 1.92
N LEU A 125 16.97 -7.84 1.69
CA LEU A 125 16.26 -9.12 1.73
C LEU A 125 16.74 -10.08 0.64
N ALA A 126 17.18 -9.55 -0.51
CA ALA A 126 17.70 -10.33 -1.63
C ALA A 126 19.16 -10.82 -1.45
N CYS A 127 19.91 -10.33 -0.46
CA CYS A 127 21.26 -10.83 -0.19
C CYS A 127 21.25 -12.35 0.08
N GLU A 128 22.17 -13.11 -0.52
CA GLU A 128 22.24 -14.56 -0.36
C GLU A 128 23.32 -14.98 0.65
N ASN A 129 24.23 -14.09 0.99
CA ASN A 129 25.35 -14.35 1.91
C ASN A 129 25.86 -13.07 2.61
N SER A 130 26.77 -13.23 3.58
CA SER A 130 27.33 -12.12 4.38
C SER A 130 28.16 -11.12 3.55
N ASP A 131 28.81 -11.57 2.47
CA ASP A 131 29.63 -10.70 1.62
C ASP A 131 28.76 -9.77 0.76
N ASP A 132 27.58 -10.24 0.33
CA ASP A 132 26.56 -9.40 -0.31
C ASP A 132 26.12 -8.27 0.63
N ILE A 133 25.88 -8.59 1.92
CA ILE A 133 25.47 -7.61 2.93
C ILE A 133 26.54 -6.54 3.12
N LYS A 134 27.81 -6.95 3.24
CA LYS A 134 28.94 -6.02 3.37
C LYS A 134 29.07 -5.11 2.16
N THR A 135 28.92 -5.66 0.95
CA THR A 135 29.00 -4.90 -0.29
C THR A 135 27.85 -3.89 -0.38
N LEU A 136 26.63 -4.32 -0.03
CA LEU A 136 25.45 -3.47 -0.03
C LEU A 136 25.53 -2.35 1.01
N PHE A 137 26.13 -2.62 2.17
CA PHE A 137 26.25 -1.67 3.27
C PHE A 137 26.92 -0.34 2.87
N GLU A 138 27.93 -0.39 2.00
CA GLU A 138 28.59 0.82 1.49
C GLU A 138 27.60 1.69 0.69
N ASP A 139 26.84 1.09 -0.23
CA ASP A 139 25.79 1.79 -1.00
C ASP A 139 24.66 2.32 -0.09
N LEU A 140 24.27 1.56 0.94
CA LEU A 140 23.29 1.99 1.94
C LEU A 140 23.69 3.29 2.64
N CYS A 141 24.97 3.42 3.00
CA CYS A 141 25.47 4.59 3.71
C CYS A 141 25.61 5.82 2.82
N GLU A 142 25.87 5.63 1.52
CA GLU A 142 26.07 6.74 0.58
C GLU A 142 24.76 7.26 -0.02
N ARG A 143 23.81 6.36 -0.28
CA ARG A 143 22.63 6.65 -1.10
C ARG A 143 21.34 6.77 -0.31
N TYR A 144 21.15 5.95 0.72
CA TYR A 144 19.86 5.78 1.37
C TYR A 144 19.79 6.50 2.72
N PHE A 145 18.57 6.74 3.20
CA PHE A 145 18.38 7.42 4.48
C PHE A 145 18.48 6.42 5.64
N LEU A 146 19.45 6.64 6.52
CA LEU A 146 19.60 5.91 7.77
C LEU A 146 18.98 6.68 8.93
N LYS A 147 18.55 5.97 9.97
CA LYS A 147 18.05 6.61 11.19
C LYS A 147 19.12 7.52 11.79
N TYR A 148 18.71 8.69 12.27
CA TYR A 148 19.62 9.70 12.84
C TYR A 148 20.47 9.20 14.02
N ASN A 149 20.01 8.15 14.72
CA ASN A 149 20.68 7.57 15.88
C ASN A 149 21.65 6.43 15.52
N VAL A 150 21.79 6.12 14.24
CA VAL A 150 22.73 5.11 13.74
C VAL A 150 24.10 5.76 13.54
N SER A 151 25.10 5.24 14.23
CA SER A 151 26.50 5.62 13.99
C SER A 151 27.07 4.77 12.87
N VAL A 152 27.14 5.35 11.66
CA VAL A 152 27.69 4.66 10.47
C VAL A 152 29.09 4.13 10.75
N ASN A 153 29.95 4.96 11.37
CA ASN A 153 31.33 4.58 11.67
C ASN A 153 31.44 3.37 12.62
N GLU A 154 30.56 3.28 13.62
CA GLU A 154 30.53 2.14 14.54
C GLU A 154 30.02 0.90 13.82
N PHE A 155 28.95 1.02 13.03
CA PHE A 155 28.41 -0.13 12.30
C PHE A 155 29.37 -0.63 11.21
N SER A 156 30.11 0.27 10.55
CA SER A 156 31.20 -0.10 9.64
C SER A 156 32.29 -0.94 10.33
N GLN A 157 32.51 -0.78 11.63
CA GLN A 157 33.43 -1.63 12.38
C GLN A 157 32.77 -2.97 12.71
N ILE A 158 31.54 -2.94 13.25
CA ILE A 158 30.76 -4.13 13.62
C ILE A 158 30.61 -5.10 12.45
N ILE A 159 30.29 -4.60 11.24
CA ILE A 159 30.07 -5.45 10.06
C ILE A 159 31.33 -6.25 9.64
N ASN A 160 32.51 -5.76 10.05
CA ASN A 160 33.80 -6.39 9.79
C ASN A 160 34.26 -7.33 10.92
N GLU A 161 33.58 -7.32 12.06
CA GLU A 161 33.91 -8.19 13.19
C GLU A 161 33.49 -9.65 12.93
N LEU A 162 34.26 -10.58 13.50
CA LEU A 162 33.98 -12.01 13.38
C LEU A 162 32.62 -12.37 14.02
N GLU A 163 32.26 -11.66 15.08
CA GLU A 163 31.02 -11.85 15.83
C GLU A 163 29.81 -11.61 14.92
N PHE A 164 29.77 -10.47 14.21
CA PHE A 164 28.73 -10.18 13.22
C PHE A 164 28.71 -11.22 12.08
N GLN A 165 29.88 -11.55 11.53
CA GLN A 165 29.99 -12.49 10.40
C GLN A 165 29.56 -13.92 10.76
N SER A 166 29.59 -14.27 12.05
CA SER A 166 29.14 -15.56 12.56
C SER A 166 27.63 -15.66 12.79
N LEU A 167 26.90 -14.53 12.75
CA LEU A 167 25.44 -14.51 12.90
C LEU A 167 24.76 -15.23 11.73
N PRO A 168 23.58 -15.84 11.95
CA PRO A 168 22.71 -16.28 10.88
C PRO A 168 22.42 -15.14 9.89
N LEU A 169 22.31 -15.46 8.60
CA LEU A 169 22.09 -14.46 7.55
C LEU A 169 20.86 -13.59 7.82
N ASP A 170 19.76 -14.19 8.30
CA ASP A 170 18.53 -13.46 8.63
C ASP A 170 18.74 -12.43 9.75
N GLU A 171 19.57 -12.75 10.74
CA GLU A 171 19.93 -11.81 11.82
C GLU A 171 20.81 -10.67 11.28
N GLN A 172 21.77 -10.97 10.39
CA GLN A 172 22.57 -9.94 9.72
C GLN A 172 21.69 -8.99 8.89
N LYS A 173 20.75 -9.55 8.10
CA LYS A 173 19.77 -8.77 7.33
C LYS A 173 18.91 -7.90 8.24
N GLN A 174 18.41 -8.46 9.35
CA GLN A 174 17.59 -7.73 10.30
C GLN A 174 18.34 -6.55 10.91
N MET A 175 19.60 -6.74 11.32
CA MET A 175 20.42 -5.66 11.88
C MET A 175 20.59 -4.50 10.88
N VAL A 176 20.84 -4.81 9.60
CA VAL A 176 21.02 -3.79 8.55
C VAL A 176 19.69 -3.12 8.21
N LEU A 177 18.59 -3.87 8.14
CA LEU A 177 17.24 -3.32 7.95
C LEU A 177 16.86 -2.34 9.05
N GLU A 178 17.24 -2.63 10.30
CA GLU A 178 16.96 -1.76 11.44
C GLU A 178 17.67 -0.41 11.35
N MET A 179 18.68 -0.26 10.48
CA MET A 179 19.34 1.02 10.25
C MET A 179 18.53 1.98 9.37
N LEU A 180 17.66 1.47 8.49
CA LEU A 180 16.91 2.30 7.55
C LEU A 180 15.91 3.21 8.27
N ASP A 181 15.79 4.46 7.81
CA ASP A 181 14.71 5.34 8.24
C ASP A 181 13.40 4.93 7.55
N LEU A 182 12.44 4.43 8.35
CA LEU A 182 11.12 4.00 7.89
C LEU A 182 10.22 5.16 7.44
N ASN A 183 10.58 6.40 7.75
CA ASN A 183 9.85 7.57 7.23
C ASN A 183 10.27 7.92 5.79
N GLN A 184 11.36 7.32 5.30
CA GLN A 184 11.98 7.62 4.00
C GLN A 184 11.86 6.44 3.02
N MET A 185 10.83 5.60 3.20
CA MET A 185 10.58 4.42 2.37
C MET A 185 10.21 4.76 0.92
N TYR A 186 9.74 5.98 0.68
CA TYR A 186 9.28 6.47 -0.62
C TYR A 186 9.83 7.87 -0.90
N VAL A 187 9.74 8.28 -2.16
CA VAL A 187 10.13 9.63 -2.59
C VAL A 187 9.06 10.63 -2.18
N SER A 188 9.42 11.62 -1.35
CA SER A 188 8.52 12.72 -1.00
C SER A 188 8.25 13.62 -2.20
N TYR A 189 7.00 14.07 -2.36
CA TYR A 189 6.62 15.02 -3.40
C TYR A 189 7.51 16.28 -3.42
N SER A 190 7.83 16.83 -2.24
CA SER A 190 8.63 18.04 -2.11
C SER A 190 10.07 17.88 -2.57
N GLU A 191 10.57 16.65 -2.61
CA GLU A 191 11.96 16.31 -2.89
C GLU A 191 12.11 15.59 -4.24
N MET A 192 11.03 15.39 -5.00
CA MET A 192 11.02 14.59 -6.24
C MET A 192 12.06 15.01 -7.30
N ASN A 193 12.54 16.26 -7.22
CA ASN A 193 13.50 16.84 -8.16
C ASN A 193 14.95 16.79 -7.65
N ASP A 194 15.18 16.30 -6.43
CA ASP A 194 16.52 16.21 -5.86
C ASP A 194 17.34 15.14 -6.60
N ALA A 195 18.63 15.42 -6.75
CA ALA A 195 19.53 14.58 -7.54
C ALA A 195 19.59 13.13 -7.03
N GLN A 196 19.39 12.91 -5.72
CA GLN A 196 19.37 11.58 -5.13
C GLN A 196 18.23 10.67 -5.64
N PHE A 197 17.16 11.26 -6.18
CA PHE A 197 16.00 10.53 -6.72
C PHE A 197 15.99 10.47 -8.24
N SER A 198 17.07 10.87 -8.93
CA SER A 198 17.11 10.96 -10.40
C SER A 198 16.90 9.61 -11.12
N GLY A 199 16.97 8.49 -10.40
CA GLY A 199 16.66 7.15 -10.91
C GLY A 199 15.35 6.53 -10.40
N CYS A 200 14.59 7.24 -9.56
CA CYS A 200 13.37 6.73 -8.93
C CYS A 200 12.09 7.11 -9.67
N LEU A 201 12.10 8.23 -10.39
CA LEU A 201 10.93 8.82 -11.06
C LEU A 201 11.31 9.29 -12.46
N ASN A 202 10.51 8.93 -13.45
CA ASN A 202 10.65 9.48 -14.80
C ASN A 202 9.92 10.83 -14.93
N ASP A 203 10.05 11.49 -16.09
CA ASP A 203 9.44 12.81 -16.32
C ASP A 203 7.89 12.78 -16.35
N GLU A 204 7.30 11.66 -16.78
CA GLU A 204 5.85 11.44 -16.79
C GLU A 204 5.32 11.31 -15.36
N ASP A 205 5.99 10.55 -14.49
CA ASP A 205 5.61 10.39 -13.08
C ASP A 205 5.64 11.73 -12.35
N LYS A 206 6.68 12.53 -12.61
CA LYS A 206 6.82 13.89 -12.04
C LYS A 206 5.73 14.82 -12.55
N ALA A 207 5.39 14.75 -13.84
CA ALA A 207 4.31 15.54 -14.41
C ALA A 207 2.94 15.16 -13.82
N LEU A 208 2.66 13.86 -13.69
CA LEU A 208 1.43 13.35 -13.08
C LEU A 208 1.28 13.81 -11.63
N ASN A 209 2.35 13.73 -10.83
CA ASN A 209 2.33 14.19 -9.45
C ASN A 209 2.03 15.70 -9.36
N ARG A 210 2.65 16.53 -10.20
CA ARG A 210 2.36 17.99 -10.22
C ARG A 210 0.90 18.28 -10.56
N GLN A 211 0.33 17.54 -11.53
CA GLN A 211 -1.09 17.65 -11.87
C GLN A 211 -1.99 17.22 -10.70
N PHE A 212 -1.66 16.11 -10.03
CA PHE A 212 -2.41 15.61 -8.89
C PHE A 212 -2.45 16.61 -7.73
N TYR A 213 -1.32 17.23 -7.40
CA TYR A 213 -1.22 18.24 -6.34
C TYR A 213 -1.59 19.66 -6.78
N GLN A 214 -2.01 19.86 -8.04
CA GLN A 214 -2.37 21.16 -8.62
C GLN A 214 -1.26 22.22 -8.50
N ASP A 215 0.00 21.77 -8.54
CA ASP A 215 1.15 22.64 -8.35
C ASP A 215 1.44 23.44 -9.64
N GLY A 216 1.24 24.75 -9.56
CA GLY A 216 1.27 25.68 -10.70
C GLY A 216 -0.10 26.19 -11.15
N GLU A 217 -1.19 25.61 -10.67
CA GLU A 217 -2.57 26.08 -10.88
C GLU A 217 -3.08 26.80 -9.62
N LYS A 218 -2.37 27.86 -9.21
CA LYS A 218 -2.96 28.84 -8.29
C LYS A 218 -3.65 29.91 -9.14
N GLU A 219 -4.98 29.86 -9.22
CA GLU A 219 -5.82 31.02 -9.58
C GLU A 219 -5.74 32.12 -8.50
#